data_AF-A0AAV5SAG6-F1
#
_entry.id   AF-A0AAV5SAG6-F1
#
_cell.length_a   1.000
_cell.length_b   1.000
_cell.length_c   1.000
_cell.angle_alpha   90.00
_cell.angle_beta   90.00
_cell.angle_gamma   90.00
#
_symmetry.space_group_name_H-M   'P 1'
#
loop_
_entity.id
_entity.type
_entity.pdbx_description
1 polymer ?
#
loop_
_entity_poly.entity_id
_entity_poly.type
_entity_poly.pdbx_seq_one_letter_code
_entity_poly.pdbx_strand_id
1 'polypeptide(L)'
;VTRALILSCHLPYIFHLPYPFSDTIMSSSRLSLLFIAFFLFSGASALTCFENDDEGNVYSRTNEAWKYCSLIPFAAPNGKGRASGVGAVTENLAGYDATFGQNSKLYKVLTMCIYEQYNFGAINPAFGTEPEYMFRCFCNTDGCNKMTTFHKYLSAQRDDSKQ
;
A
#
# COMPACT_ATOMS: atom_id res chain seq x y z
N VAL A 1 -16.33 -36.06 29.93
CA VAL A 1 -17.65 -36.00 30.59
C VAL A 1 -18.28 -34.66 30.20
N THR A 2 -18.84 -34.51 28.99
CA THR A 2 -20.20 -34.82 28.50
C THR A 2 -21.31 -33.89 29.03
N ARG A 3 -22.12 -33.38 28.07
CA ARG A 3 -23.44 -32.67 28.12
C ARG A 3 -23.34 -31.14 27.98
N ALA A 4 -23.82 -30.44 26.94
CA ALA A 4 -24.93 -30.58 25.98
C ALA A 4 -26.35 -30.56 26.58
N LEU A 5 -27.12 -29.50 26.27
CA LEU A 5 -28.60 -29.33 26.20
C LEU A 5 -28.86 -27.84 25.86
N ILE A 6 -29.27 -27.40 24.65
CA ILE A 6 -30.54 -27.52 23.90
C ILE A 6 -31.76 -26.94 24.63
N LEU A 7 -32.39 -25.88 24.06
CA LEU A 7 -33.82 -25.73 23.69
C LEU A 7 -34.08 -24.28 23.18
N SER A 8 -34.37 -24.06 21.89
CA SER A 8 -35.69 -23.99 21.20
C SER A 8 -36.29 -22.57 21.14
N CYS A 9 -36.32 -21.93 19.97
CA CYS A 9 -37.43 -21.85 18.98
C CYS A 9 -38.32 -20.62 19.17
N HIS A 10 -38.47 -19.79 18.13
CA HIS A 10 -39.76 -19.27 17.62
C HIS A 10 -39.58 -18.57 16.27
N LEU A 11 -40.12 -19.20 15.21
CA LEU A 11 -40.69 -18.57 14.00
C LEU A 11 -42.18 -18.32 14.31
N PRO A 12 -42.92 -17.38 13.65
CA PRO A 12 -43.14 -17.43 12.19
C PRO A 12 -43.33 -16.07 11.47
N TYR A 13 -43.21 -16.04 10.14
CA TYR A 13 -44.31 -15.75 9.22
C TYR A 13 -43.81 -15.80 7.77
N ILE A 14 -44.48 -16.66 6.99
CA ILE A 14 -44.21 -16.99 5.59
C ILE A 14 -45.16 -16.15 4.72
N PHE A 15 -44.62 -15.38 3.78
CA PHE A 15 -45.37 -14.85 2.64
C PHE A 15 -45.08 -15.73 1.43
N HIS A 16 -46.11 -16.43 0.94
CA HIS A 16 -46.09 -17.19 -0.31
C HIS A 16 -46.25 -16.23 -1.51
N LEU A 17 -45.29 -16.24 -2.43
CA LEU A 17 -45.48 -15.85 -3.82
C LEU A 17 -45.20 -17.05 -4.72
N PRO A 18 -46.06 -17.37 -5.71
CA PRO A 18 -45.80 -18.43 -6.66
C PRO A 18 -44.90 -17.89 -7.78
N TYR A 19 -43.62 -18.30 -7.80
CA TYR A 19 -42.80 -18.19 -9.00
C TYR A 19 -42.91 -19.49 -9.79
N PRO A 20 -43.18 -19.43 -11.10
CA PRO A 20 -43.10 -20.61 -11.95
C PRO A 20 -41.63 -20.99 -12.11
N PHE A 21 -41.29 -22.20 -11.70
CA PHE A 21 -40.04 -22.86 -12.07
C PHE A 21 -40.06 -23.07 -13.59
N SER A 22 -39.33 -22.22 -14.31
CA SER A 22 -38.76 -22.60 -15.61
C SER A 22 -37.40 -23.22 -15.31
N ASP A 23 -37.35 -24.55 -15.37
CA ASP A 23 -36.13 -25.35 -15.34
C ASP A 23 -35.26 -24.99 -16.56
N THR A 24 -34.44 -23.95 -16.40
CA THR A 24 -33.39 -23.64 -17.36
C THR A 24 -32.17 -24.41 -16.88
N ILE A 25 -31.95 -25.59 -17.46
CA ILE A 25 -30.74 -26.39 -17.26
C ILE A 25 -29.55 -25.52 -17.67
N MET A 26 -28.90 -24.92 -16.67
CA MET A 26 -27.72 -24.09 -16.88
C MET A 26 -26.58 -25.04 -17.24
N SER A 27 -26.29 -25.13 -18.54
CA SER A 27 -25.21 -25.96 -19.10
C SER A 27 -23.91 -25.75 -18.32
N SER A 28 -23.29 -26.87 -17.91
CA SER A 28 -22.03 -26.93 -17.14
C SER A 28 -20.89 -26.11 -17.78
N SER A 29 -20.98 -25.83 -19.08
CA SER A 29 -20.04 -25.00 -19.83
C SER A 29 -20.06 -23.52 -19.43
N ARG A 30 -21.18 -23.00 -18.88
CA ARG A 30 -21.31 -21.59 -18.49
C ARG A 30 -20.76 -21.27 -17.11
N LEU A 31 -20.71 -22.25 -16.19
CA LEU A 31 -20.10 -22.07 -14.87
C LEU A 31 -18.57 -21.97 -14.97
N SER A 32 -17.94 -22.78 -15.83
CA SER A 32 -16.48 -22.80 -15.99
C SER A 32 -15.90 -21.48 -16.52
N LEU A 33 -16.65 -20.77 -17.38
CA LEU A 33 -16.24 -19.46 -17.91
C LEU A 33 -16.23 -18.35 -16.84
N LEU A 34 -17.15 -18.41 -15.87
CA LEU A 34 -17.20 -17.43 -14.75
C LEU A 34 -16.03 -17.60 -13.78
N PHE A 35 -15.58 -18.84 -13.53
CA PHE A 35 -14.40 -19.10 -12.68
C PHE A 35 -13.10 -18.61 -13.33
N ILE A 36 -12.93 -18.82 -14.65
CA ILE A 36 -11.73 -18.34 -15.37
C ILE A 36 -11.68 -16.80 -15.40
N ALA A 37 -12.83 -16.13 -15.55
CA ALA A 37 -12.89 -14.67 -15.49
C ALA A 37 -12.49 -14.11 -14.11
N PHE A 38 -12.85 -14.77 -13.00
CA PHE A 38 -12.50 -14.29 -11.65
C PHE A 38 -11.01 -14.41 -11.34
N PHE A 39 -10.32 -15.43 -11.86
CA PHE A 39 -8.85 -15.58 -11.72
C PHE A 39 -8.06 -14.58 -12.56
N LEU A 40 -8.58 -14.15 -13.72
CA LEU A 40 -7.90 -13.21 -14.60
C LEU A 40 -7.92 -11.74 -14.10
N PHE A 41 -8.75 -11.41 -13.10
CA PHE A 41 -8.87 -10.05 -12.56
C PHE A 41 -8.11 -9.81 -11.25
N SER A 42 -7.41 -10.82 -10.70
CA SER A 42 -6.50 -10.61 -9.56
C SER A 42 -5.15 -10.09 -10.05
N GLY A 43 -5.15 -8.93 -10.72
CA GLY A 43 -3.92 -8.20 -11.00
C GLY A 43 -3.40 -7.61 -9.70
N ALA A 44 -2.42 -8.27 -9.08
CA ALA A 44 -1.60 -7.61 -8.08
C ALA A 44 -0.84 -6.50 -8.80
N SER A 45 -1.22 -5.23 -8.58
CA SER A 45 -0.46 -4.10 -9.10
C SER A 45 0.90 -4.08 -8.41
N ALA A 46 1.91 -4.63 -9.07
CA ALA A 46 3.28 -4.56 -8.60
C ALA A 46 3.78 -3.11 -8.74
N LEU A 47 4.31 -2.55 -7.66
CA LEU A 47 4.88 -1.21 -7.67
C LEU A 47 6.38 -1.28 -7.94
N THR A 48 6.86 -0.42 -8.82
CA THR A 48 8.29 -0.30 -9.12
C THR A 48 8.90 0.89 -8.39
N CYS A 49 9.89 0.65 -7.53
CA CYS A 49 10.56 1.68 -6.75
C CYS A 49 12.08 1.66 -6.98
N PHE A 50 12.75 2.78 -6.72
CA PHE A 50 14.20 2.80 -6.59
C PHE A 50 14.60 2.37 -5.18
N GLU A 51 15.60 1.50 -5.08
CA GLU A 51 16.18 1.03 -3.82
C GLU A 51 17.68 1.28 -3.79
N ASN A 52 18.22 1.60 -2.61
CA ASN A 52 19.66 1.62 -2.35
C ASN A 52 20.13 0.26 -1.81
N ASP A 53 21.26 -0.25 -2.31
CA ASP A 53 22.00 -1.33 -1.64
C ASP A 53 22.85 -0.79 -0.48
N ASP A 54 23.58 -1.69 0.18
CA ASP A 54 24.44 -1.37 1.33
C ASP A 54 25.64 -0.49 0.91
N GLU A 55 26.06 -0.58 -0.34
CA GLU A 55 27.10 0.24 -0.97
C GLU A 55 26.57 1.61 -1.46
N GLY A 56 25.26 1.82 -1.39
CA GLY A 56 24.56 3.03 -1.83
C GLY A 56 24.43 3.18 -3.34
N ASN A 57 24.54 2.09 -4.12
CA ASN A 57 24.12 2.03 -5.51
C ASN A 57 22.59 1.97 -5.59
N VAL A 58 22.03 2.50 -6.67
CA VAL A 58 20.58 2.64 -6.85
C VAL A 58 20.09 1.70 -7.94
N TYR A 59 19.06 0.92 -7.65
CA TYR A 59 18.44 -0.02 -8.60
C TYR A 59 16.93 0.16 -8.64
N SER A 60 16.34 -0.07 -9.81
CA SER A 60 14.89 -0.19 -9.94
C SER A 60 14.48 -1.61 -9.58
N ARG A 61 13.52 -1.76 -8.66
CA ARG A 61 12.95 -3.05 -8.27
C ARG A 61 11.44 -2.99 -8.29
N THR A 62 10.81 -4.11 -8.63
CA THR A 62 9.35 -4.25 -8.70
C THR A 62 8.92 -5.29 -7.68
N ASN A 63 7.90 -4.96 -6.88
CA ASN A 63 7.40 -5.86 -5.84
C ASN A 63 5.89 -5.68 -5.64
N GLU A 64 5.17 -6.80 -5.60
CA GLU A 64 3.72 -6.85 -5.38
C GLU A 64 3.31 -6.55 -3.93
N ALA A 65 4.23 -6.69 -2.98
CA ALA A 65 3.96 -6.38 -1.57
C ALA A 65 4.10 -4.89 -1.24
N TRP A 66 4.64 -4.08 -2.16
CA TRP A 66 4.83 -2.65 -1.94
C TRP A 66 3.59 -1.86 -2.35
N LYS A 67 3.25 -0.88 -1.51
CA LYS A 67 2.17 0.06 -1.75
C LYS A 67 2.67 1.50 -1.98
N TYR A 68 3.88 1.78 -1.49
CA TYR A 68 4.52 3.08 -1.60
C TYR A 68 5.98 2.94 -1.96
N CYS A 69 6.53 3.94 -2.64
CA CYS A 69 7.96 4.18 -2.68
C CYS A 69 8.29 5.26 -1.66
N SER A 70 9.42 5.12 -0.97
CA SER A 70 9.92 6.10 -0.01
C SER A 70 11.25 6.71 -0.44
N LEU A 71 11.47 7.95 0.02
CA LEU A 71 12.70 8.71 -0.14
C LEU A 71 13.03 9.41 1.17
N ILE A 72 14.22 9.15 1.71
CA ILE A 72 14.90 9.99 2.69
C ILE A 72 15.87 10.87 1.90
N PRO A 73 15.54 12.15 1.64
CA PRO A 73 16.39 13.03 0.89
C PRO A 73 17.60 13.42 1.73
N PHE A 74 18.74 13.59 1.08
CA PHE A 74 19.94 14.00 1.80
C PHE A 74 19.90 15.50 2.16
N ALA A 75 20.51 15.86 3.29
CA ALA A 75 20.60 17.24 3.76
C ALA A 75 21.86 17.99 3.27
N ALA A 76 22.94 17.29 2.90
CA ALA A 76 24.24 17.89 2.57
C ALA A 76 24.62 17.75 1.07
N PRO A 77 25.33 18.71 0.44
CA PRO A 77 25.55 18.78 -1.01
C PRO A 77 26.14 17.52 -1.70
N ASN A 78 26.84 16.66 -0.94
CA ASN A 78 27.50 15.44 -1.42
C ASN A 78 26.92 14.16 -0.79
N GLY A 79 25.80 14.26 -0.08
CA GLY A 79 25.13 13.10 0.53
C GLY A 79 24.43 12.25 -0.52
N LYS A 80 24.31 10.95 -0.25
CA LYS A 80 23.43 10.05 -1.01
C LYS A 80 22.10 9.96 -0.26
N GLY A 81 20.99 10.27 -0.94
CA GLY A 81 19.65 10.01 -0.40
C GLY A 81 19.40 8.51 -0.30
N ARG A 82 18.42 8.11 0.50
CA ARG A 82 17.98 6.70 0.58
C ARG A 82 16.59 6.53 0.00
N ALA A 83 16.43 5.55 -0.84
CA ALA A 83 15.21 5.19 -1.53
C ALA A 83 14.91 3.72 -1.21
N SER A 84 13.63 3.40 -1.03
CA SER A 84 13.18 2.02 -0.81
C SER A 84 11.72 1.84 -1.20
N GLY A 85 11.32 0.60 -1.48
CA GLY A 85 9.91 0.23 -1.52
C GLY A 85 9.36 -0.04 -0.12
N VAL A 86 8.10 0.29 0.11
CA VAL A 86 7.43 0.17 1.42
C VAL A 86 6.13 -0.60 1.28
N GLY A 87 6.01 -1.65 2.10
CA GLY A 87 4.84 -2.50 2.20
C GLY A 87 4.42 -2.77 3.65
N ALA A 88 3.33 -3.52 3.82
CA ALA A 88 2.76 -3.79 5.14
C ALA A 88 3.66 -4.65 6.06
N VAL A 89 4.65 -5.35 5.47
CA VAL A 89 5.63 -6.15 6.22
C VAL A 89 6.69 -5.25 6.87
N THR A 90 7.04 -4.15 6.22
CA THR A 90 8.12 -3.26 6.67
C THR A 90 7.60 -2.10 7.53
N GLU A 91 6.34 -1.69 7.35
CA GLU A 91 5.80 -0.52 8.03
C GLU A 91 4.28 -0.59 8.24
N ASN A 92 3.79 0.11 9.29
CA ASN A 92 2.36 0.30 9.50
C ASN A 92 1.82 1.36 8.53
N LEU A 93 1.07 0.92 7.53
CA LEU A 93 0.59 1.77 6.45
C LEU A 93 -0.68 2.56 6.77
N ALA A 94 -1.32 2.36 7.92
CA ALA A 94 -2.66 2.89 8.19
C ALA A 94 -2.76 4.43 8.04
N GLY A 95 -1.76 5.18 8.52
CA GLY A 95 -1.73 6.64 8.39
C GLY A 95 -1.52 7.11 6.94
N TYR A 96 -0.72 6.37 6.18
CA TYR A 96 -0.42 6.67 4.78
C TYR A 96 -1.63 6.36 3.90
N ASP A 97 -2.25 5.20 4.13
CA ASP A 97 -3.46 4.75 3.47
C ASP A 97 -4.58 5.77 3.64
N ALA A 98 -4.77 6.30 4.86
CA ALA A 98 -5.75 7.33 5.13
C ALA A 98 -5.45 8.62 4.33
N THR A 99 -4.18 9.04 4.27
CA THR A 99 -3.77 10.28 3.58
C THR A 99 -3.89 10.15 2.06
N PHE A 100 -3.30 9.11 1.47
CA PHE A 100 -3.39 8.84 0.03
C PHE A 100 -4.79 8.42 -0.41
N GLY A 101 -5.65 8.00 0.53
CA GLY A 101 -7.06 7.70 0.29
C GLY A 101 -7.93 8.94 0.13
N GLN A 102 -7.47 10.15 0.51
CA GLN A 102 -8.23 11.40 0.38
C GLN A 102 -8.29 11.93 -1.06
N ASN A 103 -8.45 11.06 -2.05
CA ASN A 103 -8.50 11.46 -3.45
C ASN A 103 -9.95 11.72 -3.89
N SER A 104 -10.14 12.79 -4.68
CA SER A 104 -11.41 13.10 -5.33
C SER A 104 -11.19 13.32 -6.83
N LYS A 105 -12.26 13.64 -7.56
CA LYS A 105 -12.14 14.09 -8.96
C LYS A 105 -11.40 15.43 -9.11
N LEU A 106 -11.30 16.23 -8.03
CA LEU A 106 -10.77 17.59 -8.08
C LEU A 106 -9.34 17.71 -7.53
N TYR A 107 -8.92 16.78 -6.67
CA TYR A 107 -7.57 16.78 -6.11
C TYR A 107 -7.14 15.35 -5.75
N LYS A 108 -5.84 15.12 -5.81
CA LYS A 108 -5.20 13.85 -5.48
C LYS A 108 -3.93 14.12 -4.67
N VAL A 109 -3.68 13.34 -3.64
CA VAL A 109 -2.41 13.38 -2.93
C VAL A 109 -1.36 12.62 -3.76
N LEU A 110 -0.31 13.33 -4.14
CA LEU A 110 0.78 12.80 -4.98
C LEU A 110 1.95 12.32 -4.13
N THR A 111 2.25 13.09 -3.09
CA THR A 111 3.35 12.83 -2.18
C THR A 111 3.00 13.31 -0.78
N MET A 112 3.59 12.67 0.21
CA MET A 112 3.51 13.04 1.62
C MET A 112 4.91 12.96 2.21
N CYS A 113 5.38 14.04 2.84
CA CYS A 113 6.67 14.08 3.52
C CYS A 113 6.47 14.31 5.02
N ILE A 114 7.07 13.45 5.83
CA ILE A 114 6.97 13.46 7.29
C ILE A 114 8.34 13.86 7.84
N TYR A 115 8.33 14.73 8.84
CA TYR A 115 9.51 15.03 9.64
C TYR A 115 9.50 14.13 10.88
N GLU A 116 10.41 13.17 10.91
CA GLU A 116 10.44 12.09 11.88
C GLU A 116 11.57 12.33 12.88
N GLN A 117 11.30 12.06 14.16
CA GLN A 117 12.29 12.02 15.24
C GLN A 117 12.62 10.57 15.56
N TYR A 118 13.90 10.23 15.55
CA TYR A 118 14.41 8.92 15.91
C TYR A 118 15.24 9.02 17.18
N ASN A 119 14.93 8.19 18.17
CA ASN A 119 15.74 8.05 19.37
C ASN A 119 16.48 6.71 19.33
N PHE A 120 17.58 6.66 18.58
CA PHE A 120 18.39 5.44 18.47
C PHE A 120 19.12 5.11 19.77
N GLY A 121 19.41 6.12 20.60
CA GLY A 121 20.00 5.94 21.93
C GLY A 121 19.14 5.10 22.88
N ALA A 122 17.82 5.12 22.72
CA ALA A 122 16.90 4.25 23.47
C ALA A 122 17.03 2.77 23.10
N ILE A 123 17.51 2.45 21.89
CA ILE A 123 17.72 1.08 21.42
C ILE A 123 19.13 0.61 21.79
N ASN A 124 20.14 1.45 21.55
CA ASN A 124 21.52 1.18 21.93
C ASN A 124 22.26 2.50 22.20
N PRO A 125 22.85 2.68 23.39
CA PRO A 125 23.62 3.88 23.74
C PRO A 125 24.78 4.20 22.78
N ALA A 126 25.27 3.20 22.04
CA ALA A 126 26.33 3.38 21.03
C ALA A 126 25.92 4.30 19.86
N PHE A 127 24.62 4.49 19.62
CA PHE A 127 24.12 5.39 18.57
C PHE A 127 23.99 6.86 19.02
N GLY A 128 24.48 7.20 20.22
CA GLY A 128 24.37 8.53 20.79
C GLY A 128 23.09 8.72 21.60
N THR A 129 23.09 9.71 22.49
CA THR A 129 21.97 10.01 23.39
C THR A 129 20.98 11.01 22.82
N GLU A 130 21.39 11.75 21.78
CA GLU A 130 20.58 12.80 21.18
C GLU A 130 19.65 12.23 20.10
N PRO A 131 18.39 12.70 20.02
CA PRO A 131 17.50 12.32 18.94
C PRO A 131 18.00 12.80 17.58
N GLU A 132 17.90 11.94 16.58
CA GLU A 132 18.12 12.30 15.18
C GLU A 132 16.81 12.69 14.52
N TYR A 133 16.86 13.58 13.55
CA TYR A 133 15.69 14.03 12.81
C TYR A 133 15.91 13.87 11.31
N MET A 134 14.90 13.40 10.61
CA MET A 134 14.97 13.24 9.16
C MET A 134 13.62 13.49 8.49
N PHE A 135 13.68 13.96 7.25
CA PHE A 135 12.53 13.95 6.37
C PHE A 135 12.43 12.60 5.67
N ARG A 136 11.23 12.04 5.62
CA ARG A 136 10.90 10.87 4.81
C ARG A 136 9.68 11.18 3.96
N CYS A 137 9.83 11.08 2.66
CA CYS A 137 8.78 11.30 1.68
C CYS A 137 8.28 9.97 1.12
N PHE A 138 6.98 9.92 0.82
CA PHE A 138 6.30 8.77 0.27
C PHE A 138 5.50 9.18 -0.96
N CYS A 139 5.38 8.28 -1.93
CA CYS A 139 4.58 8.41 -3.15
C CYS A 139 4.10 7.03 -3.61
N ASN A 140 3.07 6.96 -4.46
CA ASN A 140 2.39 5.71 -4.83
C ASN A 140 2.32 5.45 -6.34
N THR A 141 3.33 5.89 -7.08
CA THR A 141 3.47 5.68 -8.53
C THR A 141 4.86 5.11 -8.86
N ASP A 142 4.98 4.45 -10.01
CA ASP A 142 6.23 3.82 -10.40
C ASP A 142 7.39 4.82 -10.52
N GLY A 143 8.51 4.51 -9.87
CA GLY A 143 9.75 5.27 -9.94
C GLY A 143 9.69 6.66 -9.31
N CYS A 144 8.63 6.98 -8.56
CA CYS A 144 8.38 8.32 -8.03
C CYS A 144 9.47 8.80 -7.04
N ASN A 145 10.24 7.87 -6.46
CA ASN A 145 11.35 8.15 -5.54
C ASN A 145 12.74 8.21 -6.20
N LYS A 146 12.82 8.42 -7.52
CA LYS A 146 14.09 8.51 -8.27
C LYS A 146 15.03 9.63 -7.82
N MET A 147 14.45 10.73 -7.34
CA MET A 147 15.20 11.94 -7.01
C MET A 147 15.86 11.80 -5.64
N THR A 148 17.08 12.31 -5.49
CA THR A 148 17.85 12.15 -4.25
C THR A 148 17.79 13.36 -3.31
N THR A 149 17.35 14.52 -3.80
CA THR A 149 17.17 15.74 -2.99
C THR A 149 15.70 16.09 -2.82
N PHE A 150 15.39 16.77 -1.70
CA PHE A 150 14.04 17.22 -1.38
C PHE A 150 13.46 18.14 -2.47
N HIS A 151 14.22 19.14 -2.92
CA HIS A 151 13.76 20.08 -3.94
C HIS A 151 13.51 19.42 -5.31
N LYS A 152 14.39 18.52 -5.74
CA LYS A 152 14.21 17.79 -7.01
C LYS A 152 13.04 16.83 -6.92
N TYR A 153 12.89 16.15 -5.78
CA TYR A 153 11.76 15.26 -5.53
C TYR A 153 10.43 16.00 -5.62
N LEU A 154 10.25 17.09 -4.86
CA LEU A 154 9.00 17.87 -4.91
C LEU A 154 8.73 18.47 -6.30
N SER A 155 9.77 18.90 -7.01
CA SER A 155 9.62 19.43 -8.37
C SER A 155 9.17 18.33 -9.34
N ALA A 156 9.74 17.13 -9.26
CA ALA A 156 9.35 15.99 -10.07
C ALA A 156 7.89 15.59 -9.83
N GLN A 157 7.46 15.50 -8.56
CA GLN A 157 6.07 15.17 -8.21
C GLN A 157 5.07 16.16 -8.82
N ARG A 158 5.40 17.46 -8.84
CA ARG A 158 4.56 18.50 -9.45
C ARG A 158 4.53 18.41 -10.97
N ASP A 159 5.62 18.01 -11.60
CA ASP A 159 5.70 17.95 -13.06
C ASP A 159 5.02 16.69 -13.60
N ASP A 160 5.13 15.56 -12.89
CA ASP A 160 4.41 14.32 -13.19
C ASP A 160 2.89 14.48 -13.03
N SER A 161 2.43 15.36 -12.15
CA SER A 161 0.98 15.58 -11.93
C SER A 161 0.27 16.36 -13.04
N LYS A 162 1.00 16.84 -14.03
CA LYS A 162 0.44 17.61 -15.18
C LYS A 162 0.14 16.70 -16.38
N GLN A 163 0.58 15.45 -16.35
CA GLN A 163 0.34 14.44 -17.39
C GLN A 163 -1.00 13.73 -17.12
#